data_AF-D8G6D6-F1
#
_entry.id   AF-D8G6D6-F1
#
_cell.length_a   1.000
_cell.length_b   1.000
_cell.length_c   1.000
_cell.angle_alpha   90.00
_cell.angle_beta   90.00
_cell.angle_gamma   90.00
#
_symmetry.space_group_name_H-M   'P 1'
#
loop_
_entity.id
_entity.type
_entity.pdbx_description
1 polymer ?
#
loop_
_entity_poly.entity_id
_entity_poly.type
_entity_poly.pdbx_seq_one_letter_code
_entity_poly.pdbx_strand_id
1 'polypeptide(L)' 'MIIMEPTPEQLRTLYVTTHQLTVQLKCFIRLVDIFPNGKLYMVIQPRQFPDQRMIVYINPNGDIEYV' A
#
# COMPACT_ATOMS: atom_id res chain seq x y z
N MET A 1 20.39 10.67 2.81
CA MET A 1 18.94 10.75 2.54
C MET A 1 18.27 11.00 3.89
N ILE A 2 17.64 12.15 4.09
CA ILE A 2 16.95 12.44 5.35
C ILE A 2 15.71 11.54 5.37
N ILE A 3 15.61 10.67 6.38
CA ILE A 3 14.41 9.86 6.61
C ILE A 3 13.35 10.81 7.15
N MET A 4 12.31 11.06 6.36
CA MET A 4 11.14 11.78 6.84
C MET A 4 10.10 10.73 7.17
N GLU A 5 9.93 10.46 8.46
CA GLU A 5 8.82 9.66 8.93
C GLU A 5 7.49 10.37 8.56
N PRO A 6 6.48 9.63 8.09
CA PRO A 6 5.18 10.22 7.77
C PRO A 6 4.53 10.83 9.01
N THR A 7 3.84 11.96 8.83
CA THR A 7 3.11 12.61 9.94
C THR A 7 1.94 11.72 10.41
N PRO A 8 1.38 11.95 11.62
CA PRO A 8 0.20 11.22 12.09
C PRO A 8 -0.99 11.27 11.12
N GLU A 9 -1.23 12.41 10.47
CA GLU A 9 -2.27 12.57 9.46
C GLU A 9 -1.98 11.73 8.22
N GLN A 10 -0.73 11.69 7.77
CA GLN A 10 -0.31 10.86 6.64
C GLN A 10 -0.44 9.36 6.97
N LEU A 11 -0.05 8.94 8.17
CA LEU A 11 -0.27 7.57 8.64
C LEU A 11 -1.76 7.21 8.67
N ARG A 12 -2.62 8.14 9.10
CA ARG A 12 -4.08 7.95 9.06
C ARG A 12 -4.58 7.81 7.62
N THR A 13 -4.13 8.66 6.71
CA THR A 13 -4.47 8.56 5.28
C THR A 13 -4.04 7.22 4.70
N LEU A 14 -2.79 6.81 4.93
CA LEU A 14 -2.27 5.52 4.50
C LEU A 14 -3.13 4.35 5.03
N TYR A 15 -3.52 4.39 6.31
CA TYR A 15 -4.40 3.37 6.90
C TYR A 15 -5.76 3.31 6.21
N VAL A 16 -6.43 4.47 6.05
CA VAL A 16 -7.77 4.52 5.44
C VAL A 16 -7.74 4.06 3.98
N THR A 17 -6.80 4.57 3.19
CA THR A 17 -6.67 4.19 1.77
C THR A 17 -6.37 2.70 1.63
N THR A 18 -5.46 2.18 2.45
CA THR A 18 -5.14 0.74 2.48
C THR A 18 -6.35 -0.10 2.85
N HIS A 19 -7.11 0.30 3.87
CA HIS A 19 -8.33 -0.40 4.27
C HIS A 19 -9.38 -0.41 3.15
N GLN A 20 -9.65 0.73 2.53
CA GLN A 20 -10.59 0.82 1.41
C GLN A 20 -10.16 -0.07 0.24
N LEU A 21 -8.88 -0.01 -0.12
CA LEU A 21 -8.32 -0.81 -1.20
C LEU A 21 -8.45 -2.31 -0.91
N THR A 22 -8.12 -2.75 0.30
CA THR A 22 -8.22 -4.18 0.68
C THR A 22 -9.64 -4.71 0.73
N VAL A 23 -10.63 -3.87 1.04
CA VAL A 23 -12.05 -4.21 0.95
C VAL A 23 -12.48 -4.37 -0.51
N GLN A 24 -11.99 -3.50 -1.41
CA GLN A 24 -12.33 -3.55 -2.84
C GLN A 24 -11.62 -4.70 -3.57
N LEU A 25 -10.36 -4.96 -3.23
CA LEU A 25 -9.55 -5.97 -3.88
C LEU A 25 -9.92 -7.37 -3.39
N LYS A 26 -10.36 -8.23 -4.31
CA LYS A 26 -10.52 -9.68 -4.08
C LYS A 26 -9.18 -10.42 -4.14
N CYS A 27 -8.18 -9.92 -3.41
CA CYS A 27 -6.81 -10.42 -3.41
C CYS A 27 -6.40 -11.00 -2.05
N PHE A 28 -5.29 -11.73 -2.02
CA PHE A 28 -4.54 -12.00 -0.80
C PHE A 28 -3.49 -10.91 -0.60
N ILE A 29 -3.40 -10.38 0.61
CA ILE A 29 -2.32 -9.47 1.01
C ILE A 29 -1.13 -10.33 1.43
N ARG A 30 0.04 -10.11 0.83
CA ARG A 30 1.25 -10.89 1.12
C ARG A 30 2.26 -10.11 1.95
N LEU A 31 2.36 -8.81 1.71
CA LEU A 31 3.27 -7.91 2.41
C LEU A 31 2.65 -6.53 2.46
N VAL A 32 2.84 -5.84 3.58
CA VAL A 32 2.55 -4.41 3.75
C VAL A 32 3.72 -3.83 4.52
N ASP A 33 4.30 -2.76 4.00
CA ASP A 33 5.45 -2.12 4.62
C ASP A 33 5.59 -0.67 4.13
N ILE A 34 6.40 0.13 4.83
CA ILE A 34 6.56 1.56 4.60
C ILE A 34 8.02 1.84 4.23
N PHE A 35 8.24 2.49 3.09
CA PHE A 35 9.56 2.93 2.68
C PHE A 35 10.09 4.06 3.57
N PRO A 36 11.42 4.25 3.64
CA PRO A 36 12.04 5.37 4.35
C PRO A 36 11.62 6.77 3.87
N ASN A 37 10.96 6.88 2.71
CA ASN A 37 10.40 8.13 2.18
C ASN A 37 8.92 8.33 2.56
N GLY A 38 8.37 7.49 3.44
CA GLY A 38 7.00 7.53 3.93
C GLY A 38 5.95 6.91 3.01
N LYS A 39 6.32 6.43 1.81
CA LYS A 39 5.37 5.71 0.94
C LYS A 39 5.07 4.33 1.51
N LEU A 40 3.80 3.95 1.52
CA LEU A 40 3.41 2.57 1.80
C LEU A 40 3.50 1.76 0.51
N TYR A 41 3.94 0.51 0.62
CA TYR A 41 3.80 -0.45 -0.45
C TYR A 41 3.15 -1.73 0.05
N MET A 42 2.38 -2.34 -0.83
CA MET A 42 1.68 -3.59 -0.58
C MET A 42 1.93 -4.56 -1.72
N VAL A 43 2.22 -5.81 -1.39
CA VAL A 43 2.23 -6.90 -2.36
C VAL A 43 0.89 -7.62 -2.27
N ILE A 44 0.15 -7.63 -3.36
CA ILE A 44 -1.13 -8.34 -3.49
C ILE A 44 -1.00 -9.51 -4.46
N GLN A 45 -1.82 -10.53 -4.23
CA GLN A 45 -1.95 -11.68 -5.11
C GLN A 45 -3.42 -11.89 -5.47
N PRO A 46 -3.83 -11.75 -6.74
CA PRO A 46 -5.19 -12.04 -7.16
C PRO A 46 -5.58 -13.48 -6.84
N ARG A 47 -6.77 -13.69 -6.25
CA ARG A 47 -7.23 -15.05 -5.90
C ARG A 47 -7.40 -15.97 -7.11
N GLN A 48 -7.69 -15.39 -8.27
CA GLN A 48 -7.89 -16.12 -9.53
C GLN A 48 -6.57 -16.45 -10.25
N PHE A 49 -5.48 -15.73 -9.94
CA PHE A 49 -4.18 -15.87 -10.60
C PHE A 49 -3.11 -16.10 -9.53
N PRO A 50 -2.97 -17.33 -9.01
CA PRO A 50 -2.12 -17.62 -7.85
C PRO A 50 -0.63 -17.37 -8.12
N ASP A 51 -0.21 -17.41 -9.38
CA ASP A 51 1.18 -17.17 -9.79
C ASP A 51 1.48 -15.70 -10.08
N GLN A 52 0.46 -14.83 -10.08
CA GLN A 52 0.62 -13.41 -10.32
C GLN A 52 0.70 -12.63 -9.00
N ARG A 53 1.61 -11.66 -8.96
CA ARG A 53 1.75 -10.71 -7.85
C ARG A 53 1.80 -9.31 -8.44
N MET A 54 1.17 -8.39 -7.75
CA MET A 54 1.20 -6.97 -8.10
C MET A 54 1.70 -6.18 -6.91
N ILE A 55 2.45 -5.12 -7.18
CA ILE A 55 2.89 -4.17 -6.17
C ILE A 55 1.97 -2.96 -6.27
N VAL A 56 1.40 -2.57 -5.13
CA VAL A 56 0.64 -1.34 -5.00
C VAL A 56 1.46 -0.37 -4.17
N TYR A 57 1.70 0.81 -4.70
CA TYR A 57 2.28 1.92 -3.96
C TYR A 57 1.17 2.88 -3.55
N ILE A 58 1.18 3.29 -2.29
CA ILE A 58 0.29 4.32 -1.76
C ILE A 58 1.17 5.44 -1.20
N ASN A 59 1.06 6.63 -1.79
CA ASN A 59 1.83 7.77 -1.30
C ASN A 59 1.19 8.36 -0.01
N PRO A 60 1.93 9.18 0.77
CA PRO A 60 1.39 9.81 1.98
C PRO A 60 0.15 10.70 1.77
N ASN A 61 -0.13 11.09 0.52
CA ASN A 61 -1.29 11.89 0.15
C ASN A 61 -2.52 11.04 -0.23
N GLY A 62 -2.35 9.71 -0.35
CA GLY A 62 -3.40 8.76 -0.69
C GLY A 62 -3.47 8.34 -2.17
N ASP A 63 -2.57 8.83 -3.04
CA ASP A 63 -2.53 8.40 -4.44
C ASP A 63 -2.01 6.97 -4.56
N ILE A 64 -2.60 6.21 -5.48
CA ILE A 64 -2.38 4.77 -5.68
C ILE A 64 -1.73 4.53 -7.04
N GLU A 65 -0.66 3.74 -7.07
CA GLU A 65 0.04 3.29 -8.28
C GLU A 65 0.17 1.76 -8.28
N TYR A 66 -0.08 1.13 -9.43
CA TYR A 66 -0.03 -0.33 -9.61
C TYR A 66 1.13 -0.69 -10.54
N VAL A 67 1.97 -1.65 -10.11
CA VAL A 67 3.11 -2.18 -10.87
C VAL A 67 3.06 -3.70 -10.90
#